data_AF-A0A022QVI7-F1
#
_entry.id   AF-A0A022QVI7-F1
#
_cell.length_a   1.000
_cell.length_b   1.000
_cell.length_c   1.000
_cell.angle_alpha   90.00
_cell.angle_beta   90.00
_cell.angle_gamma   90.00
#
_symmetry.space_group_name_H-M   'P 1'
#
loop_
_entity.id
_entity.type
_entity.pdbx_description
1 polymer ?
#
loop_
_entity_poly.entity_id
_entity_poly.type
_entity_poly.pdbx_seq_one_letter_code
_entity_poly.pdbx_strand_id
1 'polypeptide(L)'
;PPPCPLPEEFKEVIRRLAQGGKRVTEEKLVIEKGLFKTDLAKGNNRLSIPFTQVLDHTFLTDDETHFLTTRDGNNKMNFKEVTIIEPSLELEKVKLCRWDMNKANGKNTSSNYVLNGAWSNVAQRNHLEPDDVVQLWSFRIDQELHFALVKLPHNNNN
;
A
#
# COMPACT_ATOMS: atom_id res chain seq x y z
N PRO A 1 15.15 -15.75 5.39
CA PRO A 1 14.99 -15.05 6.69
C PRO A 1 13.56 -14.54 6.79
N PRO A 2 12.95 -14.44 7.99
CA PRO A 2 11.68 -13.75 8.12
C PRO A 2 11.83 -12.28 7.70
N PRO A 3 10.79 -11.65 7.13
CA PRO A 3 10.82 -10.24 6.78
C PRO A 3 11.08 -9.40 8.04
N CYS A 4 11.81 -8.29 7.89
CA CYS A 4 12.07 -7.37 8.99
C CYS A 4 10.74 -6.89 9.59
N PRO A 5 10.58 -6.83 10.92
CA PRO A 5 9.35 -6.32 11.53
C PRO A 5 9.19 -4.81 11.28
N LEU A 6 7.97 -4.30 11.43
CA LEU A 6 7.69 -2.87 11.36
C LEU A 6 8.58 -2.10 12.36
N PRO A 7 9.35 -1.08 11.92
CA PRO A 7 10.24 -0.31 12.81
C PRO A 7 9.48 0.41 13.93
N GLU A 8 10.14 0.60 15.07
CA GLU A 8 9.50 1.15 16.28
C GLU A 8 9.00 2.59 16.08
N GLU A 9 9.70 3.38 15.28
CA GLU A 9 9.30 4.75 14.91
C GLU A 9 7.93 4.81 14.21
N PHE A 10 7.61 3.83 13.37
CA PHE A 10 6.27 3.73 12.77
C PHE A 10 5.22 3.37 13.82
N LYS A 11 5.54 2.44 14.73
CA LYS A 11 4.63 2.07 15.83
C LYS A 11 4.34 3.26 16.74
N GLU A 12 5.33 4.12 17.00
CA GLU A 12 5.12 5.37 17.73
C GLU A 12 4.16 6.32 17.00
N VAL A 13 4.28 6.45 15.67
CA VAL A 13 3.31 7.23 14.87
C VAL A 13 1.91 6.61 14.95
N ILE A 14 1.79 5.28 14.85
CA ILE A 14 0.51 4.57 14.99
C ILE A 14 -0.11 4.83 16.36
N ARG A 15 0.66 4.73 17.46
CA ARG A 15 0.21 5.05 18.81
C ARG A 15 -0.26 6.49 18.94
N ARG A 16 0.43 7.45 18.29
CA ARG A 16 0.02 8.86 18.25
C ARG A 16 -1.30 9.07 17.49
N LEU A 17 -1.48 8.39 16.36
CA LEU A 17 -2.74 8.42 15.61
C LEU A 17 -3.92 7.82 16.37
N ALA A 18 -3.64 6.82 17.21
CA ALA A 18 -4.61 6.12 18.05
C ALA A 18 -4.87 6.78 19.42
N GLN A 19 -4.38 8.00 19.65
CA GLN A 19 -4.66 8.75 20.87
C GLN A 19 -6.17 8.89 21.11
N GLY A 20 -6.55 8.95 22.39
CA GLY A 20 -7.96 9.03 22.81
C GLY A 20 -8.64 7.68 23.00
N GLY A 21 -7.89 6.59 23.18
CA GLY A 21 -8.44 5.26 23.47
C GLY A 21 -8.91 4.48 22.25
N LYS A 22 -8.49 4.89 21.04
CA LYS A 22 -8.83 4.20 19.81
C LYS A 22 -8.22 2.81 19.77
N ARG A 23 -8.93 1.85 19.17
CA ARG A 23 -8.46 0.46 19.06
C ARG A 23 -7.56 0.32 17.84
N VAL A 24 -6.36 -0.21 18.05
CA VAL A 24 -5.41 -0.54 16.99
C VAL A 24 -5.36 -2.05 16.79
N THR A 25 -5.39 -2.51 15.54
CA THR A 25 -5.17 -3.93 15.22
C THR A 25 -3.68 -4.23 15.08
N GLU A 26 -3.32 -5.50 15.13
CA GLU A 26 -1.96 -5.94 14.77
C GLU A 26 -1.58 -5.49 13.34
N GLU A 27 -0.31 -5.16 13.15
CA GLU A 27 0.23 -4.76 11.87
C GLU A 27 0.53 -5.99 11.00
N LYS A 28 -0.02 -5.99 9.79
CA LYS A 28 0.11 -7.09 8.84
C LYS A 28 0.96 -6.66 7.65
N LEU A 29 1.99 -7.43 7.33
CA LEU A 29 2.78 -7.20 6.13
C LEU A 29 1.95 -7.59 4.90
N VAL A 30 1.68 -6.62 4.03
CA VAL A 30 0.92 -6.84 2.79
C VAL A 30 1.84 -7.33 1.69
N ILE A 31 2.98 -6.68 1.50
CA ILE A 31 3.96 -7.01 0.45
C ILE A 31 5.34 -6.48 0.82
N GLU A 32 6.37 -7.22 0.42
CA GLU A 32 7.75 -6.74 0.34
C GLU A 32 8.19 -6.86 -1.12
N LYS A 33 8.65 -5.77 -1.74
CA LYS A 33 9.09 -5.79 -3.15
C LYS A 33 10.08 -4.68 -3.46
N GLY A 34 10.91 -4.92 -4.49
CA GLY A 34 11.65 -3.88 -5.17
C GLY A 34 10.72 -2.96 -5.96
N LEU A 35 10.98 -1.65 -5.93
CA LEU A 35 10.25 -0.67 -6.72
C LEU A 35 10.64 -0.77 -8.19
N PHE A 36 9.65 -0.93 -9.07
CA PHE A 36 9.89 -0.89 -10.51
C PHE A 36 9.86 0.55 -11.02
N LYS A 37 10.53 0.82 -12.14
CA LYS A 37 10.43 2.13 -12.84
C LYS A 37 8.99 2.56 -13.08
N THR A 38 8.09 1.61 -13.35
CA THR A 38 6.67 1.88 -13.56
C THR A 38 5.94 2.34 -12.31
N ASP A 39 6.43 1.97 -11.12
CA ASP A 39 5.86 2.43 -9.86
C ASP A 39 6.25 3.89 -9.57
N LEU A 40 7.40 4.34 -10.08
CA LEU A 40 7.96 5.68 -9.82
C LEU A 40 7.73 6.67 -10.97
N ALA A 41 7.31 6.19 -12.13
CA ALA A 41 7.06 7.03 -13.29
C ALA A 41 5.95 8.05 -12.97
N LYS A 42 6.26 9.35 -13.06
CA LYS A 42 5.31 10.46 -12.80
C LYS A 42 4.01 10.34 -13.59
N GLY A 43 4.08 9.84 -14.84
CA GLY A 43 2.90 9.62 -15.68
C GLY A 43 1.99 8.48 -15.22
N ASN A 44 2.52 7.52 -14.45
CA ASN A 44 1.74 6.40 -13.92
C ASN A 44 1.18 6.68 -12.53
N ASN A 45 1.91 7.44 -11.71
CA ASN A 45 1.52 7.88 -10.36
C ASN A 45 0.89 6.76 -9.51
N ARG A 46 1.53 5.58 -9.47
CA ARG A 46 0.97 4.40 -8.83
C ARG A 46 2.03 3.50 -8.21
N LEU A 47 1.77 2.94 -7.03
CA LEU A 47 2.45 1.74 -6.53
C LEU A 47 1.58 0.52 -6.83
N SER A 48 2.13 -0.43 -7.57
CA SER A 48 1.45 -1.68 -7.91
C SER A 48 1.72 -2.74 -6.84
N ILE A 49 0.65 -3.39 -6.39
CA ILE A 49 0.65 -4.49 -5.43
C ILE A 49 -0.03 -5.68 -6.11
N PRO A 50 0.74 -6.54 -6.80
CA PRO A 50 0.19 -7.70 -7.49
C PRO A 50 -0.44 -8.69 -6.51
N PHE A 51 -1.63 -9.21 -6.81
CA PHE A 51 -2.31 -10.17 -5.92
C PHE A 51 -1.44 -11.38 -5.61
N THR A 52 -0.65 -11.84 -6.58
CA THR A 52 0.26 -12.98 -6.43
C THR A 52 1.44 -12.71 -5.48
N GLN A 53 1.68 -11.46 -5.11
CA GLN A 53 2.73 -11.04 -4.18
C GLN A 53 2.17 -10.54 -2.84
N VAL A 54 0.84 -10.48 -2.70
CA VAL A 54 0.21 -10.16 -1.42
C VAL A 54 0.40 -11.34 -0.48
N LEU A 55 0.97 -11.09 0.69
CA LEU A 55 1.26 -12.12 1.69
C LEU A 55 0.02 -12.49 2.50
N ASP A 56 -0.82 -11.50 2.82
CA ASP A 56 -2.08 -11.70 3.54
C ASP A 56 -3.17 -10.85 2.88
N HIS A 57 -4.17 -11.51 2.30
CA HIS A 57 -5.32 -10.85 1.67
C HIS A 57 -6.37 -10.34 2.67
N THR A 58 -6.28 -10.73 3.95
CA THR A 58 -7.22 -10.33 5.00
C THR A 58 -6.95 -8.93 5.57
N PHE A 59 -6.09 -8.14 4.90
CA PHE A 59 -5.91 -6.72 5.23
C PHE A 59 -7.15 -5.89 4.87
N LEU A 60 -7.94 -6.32 3.90
CA LEU A 60 -9.24 -5.75 3.55
C LEU A 60 -10.37 -6.57 4.17
N THR A 61 -11.48 -5.89 4.50
CA THR A 61 -12.73 -6.61 4.77
C THR A 61 -13.35 -7.11 3.46
N ASP A 62 -14.30 -8.04 3.56
CA ASP A 62 -15.04 -8.52 2.39
C ASP A 62 -15.80 -7.37 1.70
N ASP A 63 -16.39 -6.47 2.48
CA ASP A 63 -17.09 -5.28 1.98
C ASP A 63 -16.15 -4.32 1.26
N GLU A 64 -14.95 -4.06 1.80
CA GLU A 64 -13.95 -3.22 1.14
C GLU A 64 -13.43 -3.89 -0.13
N THR A 65 -13.20 -5.20 -0.09
CA THR A 65 -12.76 -5.97 -1.25
C THR A 65 -13.80 -5.93 -2.36
N HIS A 66 -15.07 -6.12 -2.01
CA HIS A 66 -16.18 -6.02 -2.96
C HIS A 66 -16.31 -4.60 -3.49
N PHE A 67 -16.30 -3.59 -2.63
CA PHE A 67 -16.39 -2.19 -3.01
C PHE A 67 -15.34 -1.81 -4.06
N LEU A 68 -14.08 -2.24 -3.91
CA LEU A 68 -13.02 -1.98 -4.89
C LEU A 68 -13.23 -2.67 -6.26
N THR A 69 -14.11 -3.67 -6.36
CA THR A 69 -14.50 -4.29 -7.65
C THR A 69 -15.65 -3.56 -8.35
N THR A 70 -16.32 -2.65 -7.66
CA THR A 70 -17.50 -1.93 -8.17
C THR A 70 -17.13 -0.61 -8.86
N ARG A 71 -18.10 -0.02 -9.53
CA ARG A 71 -17.97 1.27 -10.21
C ARG A 71 -18.97 2.28 -9.65
N ASP A 72 -18.60 3.56 -9.71
CA ASP A 72 -19.49 4.67 -9.37
C ASP A 72 -20.54 4.91 -10.48
N GLY A 73 -21.46 5.85 -10.23
CA GLY A 73 -22.49 6.25 -11.19
C GLY A 73 -21.96 6.84 -12.50
N ASN A 74 -20.68 7.19 -12.56
CA ASN A 74 -19.99 7.69 -13.75
C ASN A 74 -19.14 6.61 -14.44
N ASN A 75 -19.36 5.33 -14.09
CA ASN A 75 -18.64 4.17 -14.62
C ASN A 75 -17.12 4.20 -14.34
N LYS A 76 -16.69 4.91 -13.29
CA LYS A 76 -15.29 4.90 -12.82
C LYS A 76 -15.12 3.84 -11.74
N MET A 77 -13.96 3.19 -11.70
CA MET A 77 -13.65 2.23 -10.64
C MET A 77 -13.66 2.92 -9.28
N ASN A 78 -14.30 2.30 -8.30
CA ASN A 78 -14.32 2.78 -6.94
C ASN A 78 -12.92 2.67 -6.30
N PHE A 79 -12.66 3.56 -5.35
CA PHE A 79 -11.42 3.63 -4.60
C PHE A 79 -11.70 3.95 -3.15
N LYS A 80 -10.86 3.47 -2.23
CA LYS A 80 -10.87 3.87 -0.82
C LYS A 80 -9.75 4.87 -0.58
N GLU A 81 -10.06 5.98 0.07
CA GLU A 81 -9.03 6.88 0.58
C GLU A 81 -8.46 6.27 1.87
N VAL A 82 -7.13 6.16 1.93
CA VAL A 82 -6.41 5.54 3.04
C VAL A 82 -5.24 6.44 3.43
N THR A 83 -5.00 6.56 4.72
CA THR A 83 -3.82 7.28 5.22
C THR A 83 -2.62 6.34 5.18
N ILE A 84 -1.51 6.82 4.65
CA ILE A 84 -0.22 6.13 4.64
C ILE A 84 0.78 6.90 5.50
N ILE A 85 1.49 6.18 6.36
CA ILE A 85 2.70 6.65 7.03
C ILE A 85 3.86 6.39 6.05
N GLU A 86 4.52 7.45 5.64
CA GLU A 86 5.62 7.41 4.68
C GLU A 86 6.96 7.02 5.33
N PRO A 87 8.00 6.67 4.54
CA PRO A 87 9.34 6.44 5.07
C PRO A 87 9.90 7.59 5.93
N SER A 88 9.52 8.83 5.63
CA SER A 88 9.86 10.05 6.37
C SER A 88 9.02 10.24 7.65
N LEU A 89 8.12 9.30 7.96
CA LEU A 89 7.14 9.36 9.05
C LEU A 89 6.06 10.46 8.89
N GLU A 90 6.03 11.12 7.73
CA GLU A 90 4.93 12.00 7.35
C GLU A 90 3.68 11.19 6.99
N LEU A 91 2.51 11.84 7.11
CA LEU A 91 1.23 11.25 6.77
C LEU A 91 0.73 11.81 5.45
N GLU A 92 0.18 10.94 4.61
CA GLU A 92 -0.44 11.35 3.36
C GLU A 92 -1.69 10.53 3.09
N LYS A 93 -2.65 11.12 2.36
CA LYS A 93 -3.83 10.42 1.89
C LYS A 93 -3.61 9.93 0.47
N VAL A 94 -3.66 8.61 0.30
CA VAL A 94 -3.58 7.96 -1.01
C VAL A 94 -4.89 7.23 -1.32
N LYS A 95 -5.08 6.91 -2.60
CA LYS A 95 -6.24 6.14 -3.05
C LYS A 95 -5.82 4.70 -3.27
N LEU A 96 -6.52 3.77 -2.63
CA LEU A 96 -6.43 2.35 -2.89
C LEU A 96 -7.49 1.96 -3.94
N CYS A 97 -7.03 1.39 -5.05
CA CYS A 97 -7.87 0.83 -6.11
C CYS A 97 -7.58 -0.64 -6.34
N ARG A 98 -8.52 -1.39 -6.90
CA ARG A 98 -8.28 -2.71 -7.51
C ARG A 98 -8.39 -2.61 -9.02
N TRP A 99 -7.37 -3.08 -9.73
CA TRP A 99 -7.32 -3.12 -11.19
C TRP A 99 -7.27 -4.58 -11.65
N ASP A 100 -8.34 -5.03 -12.29
CA ASP A 100 -8.42 -6.35 -12.92
C ASP A 100 -8.07 -6.22 -14.41
N MET A 101 -6.95 -6.80 -14.83
CA MET A 101 -6.51 -6.81 -16.22
C MET A 101 -6.83 -8.15 -16.88
N ASN A 102 -7.77 -8.14 -17.81
CA ASN A 102 -8.04 -9.31 -18.64
C ASN A 102 -6.93 -9.48 -19.67
N LYS A 103 -6.29 -10.65 -19.71
CA LYS A 103 -5.33 -10.95 -20.78
C LYS A 103 -6.09 -11.18 -22.09
N ALA A 104 -5.45 -10.82 -23.20
CA ALA A 104 -6.04 -10.88 -24.55
C ALA A 104 -6.57 -12.26 -24.96
N ASN A 105 -6.14 -13.34 -24.28
CA ASN A 105 -6.60 -14.70 -24.53
C ASN A 105 -7.85 -15.10 -23.72
N GLY A 106 -8.44 -14.20 -22.94
CA GLY A 106 -9.70 -14.41 -22.20
C GLY A 106 -9.65 -15.45 -21.08
N LYS A 107 -8.52 -16.11 -20.86
CA LYS A 107 -8.37 -17.24 -19.93
C LYS A 107 -7.73 -16.87 -18.59
N ASN A 108 -7.10 -15.71 -18.50
CA ASN A 108 -6.37 -15.27 -17.30
C ASN A 108 -6.65 -13.79 -17.03
N THR A 109 -7.11 -13.48 -15.82
CA THR A 109 -7.20 -12.12 -15.29
C THR A 109 -6.07 -11.92 -14.28
N SER A 110 -5.25 -10.88 -14.45
CA SER A 110 -4.29 -10.49 -13.42
C SER A 110 -4.85 -9.32 -12.63
N SER A 111 -5.05 -9.54 -11.34
CA SER A 111 -5.54 -8.52 -10.40
C SER A 111 -4.38 -7.85 -9.68
N ASN A 112 -4.45 -6.53 -9.54
CA ASN A 112 -3.51 -5.74 -8.77
C ASN A 112 -4.29 -4.81 -7.83
N TYR A 113 -3.81 -4.65 -6.60
CA TYR A 113 -4.12 -3.45 -5.84
C TYR A 113 -3.16 -2.34 -6.28
N VAL A 114 -3.64 -1.10 -6.20
CA VAL A 114 -2.88 0.06 -6.64
C VAL A 114 -3.06 1.19 -5.63
N LEU A 115 -1.96 1.72 -5.11
CA LEU A 115 -1.96 3.00 -4.40
C LEU A 115 -1.66 4.11 -5.40
N ASN A 116 -2.54 5.09 -5.54
CA ASN A 116 -2.36 6.23 -6.46
C ASN A 116 -2.87 7.55 -5.84
N GLY A 117 -2.99 8.60 -6.66
CA GLY A 117 -3.42 9.93 -6.22
C GLY A 117 -2.21 10.75 -5.77
N ALA A 118 -1.81 10.64 -4.51
CA ALA A 118 -0.65 11.34 -3.96
C ALA A 118 0.64 10.50 -3.99
N TRP A 119 0.61 9.29 -4.55
CA TRP A 119 1.76 8.36 -4.55
C TRP A 119 3.06 8.98 -5.10
N SER A 120 3.00 9.71 -6.21
CA SER A 120 4.20 10.36 -6.78
C SER A 120 4.82 11.40 -5.84
N ASN A 121 4.01 12.08 -5.02
CA ASN A 121 4.50 13.02 -4.00
C ASN A 121 5.18 12.26 -2.85
N VAL A 122 4.57 11.15 -2.41
CA VAL A 122 5.17 10.22 -1.43
C VAL A 122 6.53 9.75 -1.94
N ALA A 123 6.57 9.21 -3.17
CA ALA A 123 7.81 8.70 -3.76
C ALA A 123 8.90 9.78 -3.86
N GLN A 124 8.52 11.01 -4.24
CA GLN A 124 9.47 12.11 -4.36
C GLN A 124 10.01 12.59 -3.01
N ARG A 125 9.13 12.80 -2.01
CA ARG A 125 9.55 13.25 -0.66
C ARG A 125 10.49 12.26 0.02
N ASN A 126 10.31 10.97 -0.26
CA ASN A 126 11.06 9.89 0.35
C ASN A 126 12.25 9.42 -0.49
N HIS A 127 12.58 10.13 -1.57
CA HIS A 127 13.67 9.80 -2.48
C HIS A 127 13.66 8.32 -2.87
N LEU A 128 12.48 7.83 -3.29
CA LEU A 128 12.31 6.46 -3.73
C LEU A 128 12.86 6.30 -5.15
N GLU A 129 13.70 5.30 -5.34
CA GLU A 129 14.40 4.99 -6.57
C GLU A 129 14.07 3.57 -7.03
N PRO A 130 14.23 3.26 -8.34
CA PRO A 130 14.11 1.90 -8.81
C PRO A 130 15.04 0.98 -8.03
N ASP A 131 14.60 -0.26 -7.78
CA ASP A 131 15.32 -1.28 -7.02
C ASP A 131 15.41 -1.06 -5.50
N ASP A 132 14.97 0.09 -4.98
CA ASP A 132 14.67 0.24 -3.54
C ASP A 132 13.69 -0.86 -3.11
N VAL A 133 14.02 -1.58 -2.04
CA VAL A 133 13.12 -2.55 -1.44
C VAL A 133 12.23 -1.86 -0.43
N VAL A 134 10.92 -1.98 -0.61
CA VAL A 134 9.92 -1.45 0.33
C VAL A 134 9.05 -2.55 0.90
N GLN A 135 8.61 -2.35 2.14
CA GLN A 135 7.55 -3.10 2.76
C GLN A 135 6.31 -2.22 2.91
N LEU A 136 5.15 -2.76 2.55
CA LEU A 136 3.87 -2.13 2.81
C LEU A 136 3.16 -2.91 3.92
N TRP A 137 2.86 -2.24 5.01
CA TRP A 137 2.16 -2.79 6.16
C TRP A 137 0.76 -2.21 6.25
N SER A 138 -0.22 -3.03 6.59
CA SER A 138 -1.58 -2.59 6.89
C SER A 138 -1.89 -2.70 8.37
N PHE A 139 -2.67 -1.77 8.89
CA PHE A 139 -3.22 -1.81 10.24
C PHE A 139 -4.54 -1.03 10.25
N ARG A 140 -5.31 -1.16 11.33
CA ARG A 140 -6.55 -0.41 11.50
C ARG A 140 -6.56 0.38 12.79
N ILE A 141 -7.15 1.57 12.72
CA ILE A 141 -7.48 2.41 13.88
C ILE A 141 -8.99 2.60 13.85
N ASP A 142 -9.71 2.11 14.86
CA ASP A 142 -11.18 2.10 14.93
C ASP A 142 -11.82 1.57 13.63
N GLN A 143 -11.30 0.43 13.15
CA GLN A 143 -11.71 -0.25 11.90
C GLN A 143 -11.32 0.45 10.60
N GLU A 144 -10.81 1.68 10.62
CA GLU A 144 -10.34 2.35 9.40
C GLU A 144 -8.98 1.83 8.97
N LEU A 145 -8.87 1.47 7.69
CA LEU A 145 -7.63 0.97 7.08
C LEU A 145 -6.59 2.07 6.93
N HIS A 146 -5.39 1.77 7.41
CA HIS A 146 -4.20 2.60 7.28
C HIS A 146 -3.04 1.76 6.76
N PHE A 147 -2.06 2.43 6.16
CA PHE A 147 -0.83 1.80 5.70
C PHE A 147 0.41 2.43 6.33
N ALA A 148 1.48 1.66 6.41
CA ALA A 148 2.83 2.14 6.66
C ALA A 148 3.76 1.63 5.56
N LEU A 149 4.49 2.55 4.91
CA LEU A 149 5.46 2.25 3.89
C LEU A 149 6.87 2.38 4.48
N VAL A 150 7.57 1.25 4.57
CA VAL A 150 8.93 1.19 5.08
C VAL A 150 9.87 1.02 3.89
N LYS A 151 10.87 1.91 3.75
CA LYS A 151 12.00 1.71 2.85
C LYS A 151 13.07 0.92 3.60
N LEU A 152 13.43 -0.26 3.12
CA LEU A 152 14.48 -1.07 3.72
C LEU A 152 15.85 -0.50 3.33
N PRO A 153 16.86 -0.59 4.22
CA PRO A 153 18.22 -0.22 3.85
C PRO A 153 18.70 -1.13 2.73
N HIS A 154 19.39 -0.56 1.74
CA HIS A 154 20.11 -1.35 0.75
C HIS A 154 21.12 -2.22 1.48
N ASN A 155 20.94 -3.54 1.39
CA ASN A 155 21.89 -4.47 1.94
C ASN A 155 23.11 -4.47 1.01
N ASN A 156 24.05 -3.54 1.24
CA ASN A 156 25.36 -3.51 0.59
C ASN A 156 26.21 -4.68 1.12
N ASN A 157 25.79 -5.90 0.81
CA ASN A 157 26.68 -7.05 0.92
C ASN A 157 27.46 -7.13 -0.39
N ASN A 158 28.63 -6.48 -0.33
CA ASN A 158 29.78 -6.56 -1.22
C ASN A 158 30.03 -7.96 -1.79
#